data_AF-A0A432SV31-F1
#
_entry.id   AF-A0A432SV31-F1
#
_cell.length_a   1.000
_cell.length_b   1.000
_cell.length_c   1.000
_cell.angle_alpha   90.00
_cell.angle_beta   90.00
_cell.angle_gamma   90.00
#
_symmetry.space_group_name_H-M   'P 1'
#
loop_
_entity.id
_entity.type
_entity.pdbx_description
1 polymer ?
#
loop_
_entity_poly.entity_id
_entity_poly.type
_entity_poly.pdbx_seq_one_letter_code
_entity_poly.pdbx_strand_id
1 'polypeptide(L)'
;MAKSGYKQVKRMTPAMRIIHWVNVVSMIVAIATGLYIAAPYYQTLIAEPAVDKYVMAWNRWGHFIVAIIFDVTSIIVAYLFFFSRFEKPYKKILPTAKNMKEFGAVVVNLLTLNRTKNFDSTHSDSFNTVYFTIFHLLLAWMLLTGLQMYVHG
;
A
#
# COMPACT_ATOMS: atom_id res chain seq x y z
N MET A 1 -26.80 -4.41 11.95
CA MET A 1 -27.50 -5.58 12.53
C MET A 1 -26.84 -6.84 12.01
N ALA A 2 -26.39 -7.74 12.89
CA ALA A 2 -25.81 -9.02 12.49
C ALA A 2 -26.93 -9.97 12.02
N LYS A 3 -26.73 -10.67 10.89
CA LYS A 3 -27.64 -11.74 10.43
C LYS A 3 -27.65 -12.88 11.46
N SER A 4 -28.84 -13.42 11.74
CA SER A 4 -29.03 -14.58 12.61
C SER A 4 -28.14 -15.75 12.17
N GLY A 5 -27.38 -16.33 13.10
CA GLY A 5 -26.48 -17.48 12.88
C GLY A 5 -24.99 -17.18 12.65
N TYR A 6 -24.58 -15.91 12.49
CA TYR A 6 -23.17 -15.56 12.25
C TYR A 6 -22.57 -14.76 13.42
N LYS A 7 -21.42 -15.21 13.95
CA LYS A 7 -20.63 -14.47 14.95
C LYS A 7 -19.75 -13.45 14.26
N GLN A 8 -20.02 -12.15 14.46
CA GLN A 8 -19.17 -11.09 13.93
C GLN A 8 -17.84 -11.03 14.68
N VAL A 9 -16.73 -11.29 13.99
CA VAL A 9 -15.37 -11.16 14.54
C VAL A 9 -14.76 -9.84 14.06
N LYS A 10 -14.44 -8.94 14.99
CA LYS A 10 -13.74 -7.68 14.66
C LYS A 10 -12.27 -7.99 14.38
N ARG A 11 -11.86 -7.94 13.11
CA ARG A 11 -10.47 -8.15 12.68
C ARG A 11 -9.62 -6.87 12.62
N MET A 12 -10.23 -5.71 12.42
CA MET A 12 -9.51 -4.45 12.22
C MET A 12 -10.22 -3.28 12.89
N THR A 13 -9.46 -2.44 13.60
CA THR A 13 -9.97 -1.25 14.29
C THR A 13 -10.42 -0.17 13.28
N PRO A 14 -11.32 0.76 13.67
CA PRO A 14 -11.70 1.87 12.81
C PRO A 14 -10.50 2.72 12.37
N ALA A 15 -9.54 2.96 13.27
CA ALA A 15 -8.32 3.71 12.96
C ALA A 15 -7.49 3.07 11.83
N MET A 16 -7.25 1.76 11.90
CA MET A 16 -6.54 1.03 10.83
C MET A 16 -7.30 1.05 9.50
N ARG A 17 -8.64 1.09 9.53
CA ARG A 17 -9.46 1.22 8.30
C ARG A 17 -9.28 2.58 7.67
N ILE A 18 -9.29 3.64 8.48
CA ILE A 18 -9.07 5.00 7.99
C ILE A 18 -7.67 5.11 7.39
N ILE A 19 -6.63 4.65 8.09
CA ILE A 19 -5.25 4.65 7.57
C ILE A 19 -5.18 3.88 6.24
N HIS A 20 -5.78 2.69 6.17
CA HIS A 20 -5.78 1.90 4.94
C HIS A 20 -6.43 2.65 3.76
N TRP A 21 -7.60 3.26 3.97
CA TRP A 21 -8.29 3.99 2.90
C TRP A 21 -7.59 5.29 2.51
N VAL A 22 -6.97 5.99 3.47
CA VAL A 22 -6.09 7.12 3.18
C VAL A 22 -4.96 6.67 2.28
N ASN A 23 -4.30 5.54 2.58
CA ASN A 23 -3.24 4.98 1.75
C ASN A 23 -3.71 4.63 0.33
N VAL A 24 -4.89 4.01 0.21
CA VAL A 24 -5.45 3.66 -1.11
C VAL A 24 -5.70 4.92 -1.95
N VAL A 25 -6.37 5.92 -1.38
CA VAL A 25 -6.65 7.19 -2.08
C VAL A 25 -5.34 7.89 -2.43
N SER A 26 -4.40 7.94 -1.50
CA SER A 26 -3.10 8.56 -1.75
C SER A 26 -2.34 7.89 -2.87
N MET A 27 -2.31 6.55 -2.89
CA MET A 27 -1.65 5.79 -3.95
C MET A 27 -2.28 6.06 -5.32
N ILE A 28 -3.61 6.10 -5.42
CA ILE A 28 -4.31 6.38 -6.69
C ILE A 28 -3.94 7.78 -7.21
N VAL A 29 -3.99 8.79 -6.35
CA VAL A 29 -3.68 10.17 -6.75
C VAL A 29 -2.19 10.33 -7.09
N ALA A 30 -1.29 9.72 -6.32
CA ALA A 30 0.15 9.73 -6.59
C ALA A 30 0.48 9.06 -7.93
N ILE A 31 -0.16 7.94 -8.27
CA ILE A 31 0.03 7.28 -9.57
C ILE A 31 -0.49 8.17 -10.71
N ALA A 32 -1.73 8.68 -10.59
CA ALA A 32 -2.34 9.47 -11.65
C ALA A 32 -1.56 10.77 -11.95
N THR A 33 -1.13 11.47 -10.89
CA THR A 33 -0.33 12.70 -10.99
C THR A 33 1.12 12.40 -11.39
N GLY A 34 1.73 11.33 -10.89
CA GLY A 34 3.10 10.93 -11.22
C GLY A 34 3.25 10.53 -12.69
N LEU A 35 2.30 9.75 -13.22
CA LEU A 35 2.25 9.42 -14.64
C LEU A 35 2.08 10.67 -15.51
N TYR A 36 1.29 11.65 -15.05
CA TYR A 36 1.16 12.93 -15.74
C TYR A 36 2.45 13.76 -15.71
N ILE A 37 3.15 13.79 -14.57
CA ILE A 37 4.44 14.52 -14.44
C ILE A 37 5.48 13.93 -15.39
N ALA A 38 5.49 12.60 -15.53
CA ALA A 38 6.39 11.92 -16.46
C ALA A 38 6.00 12.14 -17.94
N ALA A 39 4.70 12.09 -18.26
CA ALA A 39 4.18 12.25 -19.61
C ALA A 39 2.85 13.04 -19.58
N PRO A 40 2.86 14.36 -19.85
CA PRO A 40 1.65 15.19 -19.78
C PRO A 40 0.64 14.79 -20.87
N TYR A 41 -0.50 14.20 -20.48
CA TYR A 41 -1.46 13.62 -21.43
C TYR A 41 -2.75 14.42 -21.68
N TYR A 42 -3.05 15.45 -20.88
CA TYR A 42 -4.27 16.27 -21.06
C TYR A 42 -4.04 17.78 -21.14
N GLN A 43 -2.81 18.26 -20.94
CA GLN A 43 -2.51 19.70 -20.99
C GLN A 43 -2.82 20.34 -22.35
N THR A 44 -2.62 19.57 -23.42
CA THR A 44 -2.82 19.98 -24.81
C THR A 44 -4.29 20.10 -25.19
N LEU A 45 -5.20 19.55 -24.38
CA LEU A 45 -6.65 19.59 -24.60
C LEU A 45 -7.30 20.88 -24.05
N ILE A 46 -6.52 21.73 -23.37
CA ILE A 46 -7.02 22.94 -22.70
C ILE A 46 -6.61 24.16 -23.54
N ALA A 47 -7.59 24.94 -23.99
CA ALA A 47 -7.41 26.09 -24.89
C ALA A 47 -7.08 27.41 -24.15
N GLU A 48 -6.46 27.34 -22.98
CA GLU A 48 -6.02 28.52 -22.22
C GLU A 48 -4.60 28.96 -22.64
N PRO A 49 -4.30 30.27 -22.56
CA PRO A 49 -2.94 30.79 -22.69
C PRO A 49 -1.98 30.15 -21.66
N ALA A 50 -0.70 30.03 -22.02
CA ALA A 50 0.29 29.37 -21.16
C ALA A 50 0.45 30.05 -19.78
N VAL A 51 0.23 31.37 -19.70
CA VAL A 51 0.38 32.14 -18.45
C VAL A 51 -0.71 31.81 -17.42
N ASP A 52 -1.86 31.35 -17.87
CA ASP A 52 -3.00 30.98 -17.03
C ASP A 52 -3.11 29.46 -16.83
N LYS A 53 -2.28 28.68 -17.53
CA LYS A 53 -2.33 27.21 -17.56
C LYS A 53 -1.42 26.60 -16.50
N TYR A 54 -1.94 26.47 -15.29
CA TYR A 54 -1.22 25.92 -14.13
C TYR A 54 -1.32 24.40 -13.96
N VAL A 55 -1.69 23.66 -15.02
CA VAL A 55 -2.00 22.22 -14.92
C VAL A 55 -0.84 21.39 -14.39
N MET A 56 0.38 21.62 -14.89
CA MET A 56 1.57 20.95 -14.37
C MET A 56 1.89 21.35 -12.93
N ALA A 57 1.68 22.62 -12.57
CA ALA A 57 1.91 23.09 -11.20
C ALA A 57 0.95 22.39 -10.22
N TRP A 58 -0.34 22.30 -10.56
CA TRP A 58 -1.34 21.62 -9.74
C TRP A 58 -1.06 20.13 -9.57
N ASN A 59 -0.61 19.45 -10.64
CA ASN A 59 -0.27 18.03 -10.55
C ASN A 59 0.96 17.77 -9.70
N ARG A 60 2.00 18.61 -9.81
CA ARG A 60 3.19 18.53 -8.94
C ARG A 60 2.82 18.78 -7.48
N TRP A 61 2.07 19.85 -7.22
CA TRP A 61 1.63 20.20 -5.87
C TRP A 61 0.79 19.09 -5.23
N GLY A 62 -0.21 18.58 -5.96
CA GLY A 62 -1.04 17.46 -5.52
C GLY A 62 -0.23 16.18 -5.29
N HIS A 63 0.71 15.86 -6.19
CA HIS A 63 1.59 14.70 -6.04
C HIS A 63 2.40 14.78 -4.74
N PHE A 64 3.03 15.93 -4.46
CA PHE A 64 3.86 16.09 -3.26
C PHE A 64 3.06 16.00 -1.96
N ILE A 65 1.90 16.66 -1.87
CA ILE A 65 1.05 16.59 -0.67
C ILE A 65 0.64 15.15 -0.39
N VAL A 66 0.18 14.46 -1.43
CA VAL A 66 -0.31 13.09 -1.28
C VAL A 66 0.82 12.11 -1.00
N ALA A 67 1.99 12.29 -1.61
CA ALA A 67 3.18 11.51 -1.33
C ALA A 67 3.60 11.65 0.15
N ILE A 68 3.63 12.86 0.71
CA ILE A 68 3.95 13.08 2.13
C ILE A 68 2.95 12.37 3.05
N ILE A 69 1.65 12.47 2.77
CA ILE A 69 0.61 11.77 3.55
C ILE A 69 0.84 10.25 3.49
N PHE A 70 1.16 9.74 2.29
CA PHE A 70 1.43 8.32 2.07
C PHE A 70 2.71 7.84 2.78
N ASP A 71 3.73 8.68 2.85
CA ASP A 71 4.98 8.38 3.56
C ASP A 71 4.76 8.30 5.07
N VAL A 72 4.09 9.30 5.65
CA VAL A 72 3.80 9.33 7.10
C VAL A 72 3.00 8.11 7.53
N THR A 73 1.96 7.77 6.76
CA THR A 73 1.14 6.59 7.04
C THR A 73 1.92 5.29 6.86
N SER A 74 2.81 5.20 5.87
CA SER A 74 3.68 4.04 5.66
C SER A 74 4.70 3.85 6.79
N ILE A 75 5.23 4.95 7.36
CA ILE A 75 6.10 4.90 8.55
C ILE A 75 5.35 4.35 9.76
N ILE A 76 4.11 4.79 9.99
CA ILE A 76 3.26 4.25 11.06
C ILE A 76 3.05 2.75 10.89
N VAL A 77 2.76 2.32 9.67
CA VAL A 77 2.55 0.90 9.35
C VAL A 77 3.83 0.09 9.52
N ALA A 78 4.98 0.61 9.11
CA ALA A 78 6.29 0.00 9.33
C ALA A 78 6.58 -0.15 10.83
N TYR A 79 6.28 0.87 11.64
CA TYR A 79 6.40 0.79 13.10
C TYR A 79 5.54 -0.37 13.67
N LEU A 80 4.27 -0.44 13.28
CA LEU A 80 3.37 -1.52 13.73
C LEU A 80 3.85 -2.90 13.25
N PHE A 81 4.47 -2.99 12.07
CA PHE A 81 4.99 -4.24 11.53
C PHE A 81 6.08 -4.87 12.41
N PHE A 82 6.98 -4.05 12.97
CA PHE A 82 8.05 -4.52 13.86
C PHE A 82 7.64 -4.60 15.33
N PHE A 83 6.80 -3.67 15.81
CA PHE A 83 6.50 -3.50 17.23
C PHE A 83 5.08 -3.95 17.65
N SER A 84 4.34 -4.66 16.79
CA SER A 84 3.05 -5.22 17.17
C SER A 84 3.17 -6.21 18.34
N ARG A 85 2.27 -6.06 19.33
CA ARG A 85 2.19 -6.94 20.51
C ARG A 85 1.44 -8.23 20.24
N PHE A 86 0.57 -8.26 19.23
CA PHE A 86 -0.33 -9.39 18.95
C PHE A 86 0.30 -10.43 18.04
N GLU A 87 1.01 -9.95 17.02
CA GLU A 87 1.63 -10.77 16.00
C GLU A 87 3.05 -10.26 15.77
N LYS A 88 3.95 -11.14 15.36
CA LYS A 88 5.31 -10.76 14.92
C LYS A 88 5.47 -11.09 13.44
N PRO A 89 4.86 -10.32 12.51
CA PRO A 89 4.84 -10.62 11.08
C PRO A 89 6.25 -10.82 10.50
N TYR A 90 7.22 -10.03 10.96
CA TYR A 90 8.61 -10.11 10.50
C TYR A 90 9.24 -11.52 10.60
N LYS A 91 8.76 -12.38 11.51
CA LYS A 91 9.22 -13.78 11.61
C LYS A 91 8.78 -14.67 10.44
N LYS A 92 7.68 -14.31 9.76
CA LYS A 92 7.16 -15.04 8.59
C LYS A 92 7.91 -14.71 7.29
N ILE A 93 8.72 -13.65 7.28
CA ILE A 93 9.63 -13.32 6.16
C ILE A 93 10.75 -14.36 6.06
N LEU A 94 11.22 -14.90 7.20
CA LEU A 94 12.34 -15.84 7.21
C LEU A 94 11.98 -17.12 6.45
N PRO A 95 12.83 -17.61 5.53
CA PRO A 95 12.57 -18.79 4.72
C PRO A 95 12.77 -20.08 5.53
N THR A 96 11.96 -20.26 6.58
CA THR A 96 11.92 -21.51 7.34
C THR A 96 11.13 -22.56 6.55
N ALA A 97 11.44 -23.85 6.74
CA ALA A 97 10.73 -24.94 6.06
C ALA A 97 9.20 -24.89 6.27
N LYS A 98 8.75 -24.39 7.42
CA LYS A 98 7.32 -24.16 7.71
C LYS A 98 6.73 -23.03 6.87
N ASN A 99 7.41 -21.88 6.83
CA ASN A 99 6.94 -20.70 6.08
C ASN A 99 6.95 -20.94 4.58
N MET A 100 7.94 -21.67 4.04
CA MET A 100 7.98 -22.02 2.61
C MET A 100 6.82 -22.96 2.21
N LYS A 101 6.50 -23.94 3.07
CA LYS A 101 5.34 -24.82 2.86
C LYS A 101 4.02 -24.05 2.93
N GLU A 102 3.88 -23.15 3.92
CA GLU A 102 2.71 -22.27 4.05
C GLU A 102 2.58 -21.37 2.82
N PHE A 103 3.67 -20.74 2.37
CA PHE A 103 3.71 -19.89 1.18
C PHE A 103 3.23 -20.65 -0.07
N GLY A 104 3.78 -21.84 -0.33
CA GLY A 104 3.36 -22.68 -1.46
C GLY A 104 1.89 -23.10 -1.37
N ALA A 105 1.41 -23.44 -0.17
CA ALA A 105 0.00 -23.79 0.05
C ALA A 105 -0.94 -22.60 -0.21
N VAL A 106 -0.55 -21.39 0.17
CA VAL A 106 -1.31 -20.17 -0.12
C VAL A 106 -1.33 -19.89 -1.62
N VAL A 107 -0.20 -20.03 -2.32
CA VAL A 107 -0.11 -19.85 -3.78
C VAL A 107 -1.06 -20.83 -4.50
N VAL A 108 -1.02 -22.12 -4.16
CA VAL A 108 -1.92 -23.13 -4.76
C VAL A 108 -3.38 -22.80 -4.45
N ASN A 109 -3.69 -22.39 -3.23
CA ASN A 109 -5.05 -21.98 -2.86
C ASN A 109 -5.54 -20.77 -3.67
N LEU A 110 -4.68 -19.76 -3.90
CA LEU A 110 -5.01 -18.60 -4.72
C LEU A 110 -5.22 -18.98 -6.18
N LEU A 111 -4.31 -19.78 -6.76
CA LEU A 111 -4.42 -20.25 -8.15
C LEU A 111 -5.65 -21.13 -8.39
N THR A 112 -6.07 -21.89 -7.38
CA THR A 112 -7.25 -22.76 -7.44
C THR A 112 -8.54 -22.08 -6.98
N LEU A 113 -8.54 -20.75 -6.79
CA LEU A 113 -9.70 -19.96 -6.37
C LEU A 113 -10.36 -20.47 -5.08
N ASN A 114 -9.54 -20.73 -4.06
CA ASN A 114 -9.95 -21.21 -2.74
C ASN A 114 -10.50 -22.64 -2.69
N ARG A 115 -10.15 -23.51 -3.65
CA ARG A 115 -10.55 -24.93 -3.60
C ARG A 115 -9.82 -25.74 -2.53
N THR A 116 -8.65 -25.30 -2.07
CA THR A 116 -7.81 -26.07 -1.14
C THR A 116 -7.31 -25.22 0.03
N LYS A 117 -7.88 -25.40 1.22
CA LYS A 117 -7.44 -24.66 2.42
C LYS A 117 -6.52 -25.51 3.30
N ASN A 118 -5.23 -25.51 2.97
CA ASN A 118 -4.20 -26.28 3.68
C ASN A 118 -3.30 -25.40 4.57
N PHE A 119 -3.78 -24.23 5.01
CA PHE A 119 -3.03 -23.29 5.86
C PHE A 119 -3.96 -22.56 6.84
N ASP A 120 -3.38 -22.05 7.92
CA ASP A 120 -4.11 -21.23 8.91
C ASP A 120 -4.25 -19.80 8.42
N SER A 121 -5.50 -19.33 8.32
CA SER A 121 -5.87 -17.98 7.87
C SER A 121 -6.35 -17.08 9.03
N THR A 122 -6.11 -17.49 10.27
CA THR A 122 -6.47 -16.70 11.46
C THR A 122 -5.64 -15.43 11.52
N HIS A 123 -4.37 -15.57 11.16
CA HIS A 123 -3.30 -14.60 11.25
C HIS A 123 -2.69 -14.31 9.88
N SER A 124 -1.82 -13.30 9.79
CA SER A 124 -1.18 -12.93 8.52
C SER A 124 -0.36 -14.11 7.99
N ASP A 125 -0.64 -14.63 6.80
CA ASP A 125 0.12 -15.73 6.20
C ASP A 125 1.51 -15.28 5.69
N SER A 126 2.40 -16.23 5.43
CA SER A 126 3.75 -15.94 4.90
C SER A 126 3.73 -15.27 3.53
N PHE A 127 2.78 -15.60 2.66
CA PHE A 127 2.66 -14.97 1.35
C PHE A 127 2.36 -13.47 1.47
N ASN A 128 1.31 -13.11 2.19
CA ASN A 128 0.90 -11.74 2.45
C ASN A 128 2.03 -10.97 3.13
N THR A 129 2.67 -11.56 4.16
CA THR A 129 3.78 -10.91 4.86
C THR A 129 4.94 -10.58 3.92
N VAL A 130 5.35 -11.50 3.04
CA VAL A 130 6.45 -11.27 2.09
C VAL A 130 6.11 -10.14 1.12
N TYR A 131 4.95 -10.18 0.47
CA TYR A 131 4.53 -9.12 -0.46
C TYR A 131 4.35 -7.78 0.24
N PHE A 132 3.79 -7.79 1.46
CA PHE A 132 3.68 -6.61 2.29
C PHE A 132 5.07 -6.00 2.58
N THR A 133 6.06 -6.81 2.94
CA THR A 133 7.43 -6.33 3.17
C THR A 133 8.04 -5.77 1.88
N ILE A 134 7.95 -6.48 0.76
CA ILE A 134 8.48 -6.01 -0.53
C ILE A 134 7.84 -4.67 -0.91
N PHE A 135 6.53 -4.56 -0.79
CA PHE A 135 5.80 -3.33 -1.05
C PHE A 135 6.32 -2.15 -0.20
N HIS A 136 6.51 -2.34 1.10
CA HIS A 136 7.01 -1.28 1.98
C HIS A 136 8.49 -0.94 1.72
N LEU A 137 9.31 -1.90 1.26
CA LEU A 137 10.69 -1.61 0.82
C LEU A 137 10.71 -0.74 -0.44
N LEU A 138 9.83 -1.03 -1.39
CA LEU A 138 9.66 -0.20 -2.59
C LEU A 138 9.14 1.19 -2.24
N LEU A 139 8.22 1.31 -1.27
CA LEU A 139 7.77 2.60 -0.77
C LEU A 139 8.91 3.38 -0.10
N ALA A 140 9.73 2.73 0.71
CA ALA A 140 10.91 3.37 1.30
C ALA A 140 11.88 3.88 0.22
N TRP A 141 12.08 3.11 -0.85
CA TRP A 141 12.87 3.55 -2.00
C TRP A 141 12.25 4.76 -2.72
N MET A 142 10.93 4.76 -2.94
CA MET A 142 10.21 5.89 -3.54
C MET A 142 10.26 7.14 -2.66
N LEU A 143 10.18 6.98 -1.34
CA LEU A 143 10.33 8.09 -0.38
C LEU A 143 11.72 8.73 -0.52
N LEU A 144 12.79 7.94 -0.51
CA LEU A 144 14.15 8.46 -0.60
C LEU A 144 14.41 9.17 -1.94
N THR A 145 14.00 8.54 -3.04
CA THR A 145 14.17 9.12 -4.38
C THR A 145 13.26 10.33 -4.61
N GLY A 146 12.03 10.30 -4.10
CA GLY A 146 11.07 11.40 -4.16
C GLY A 146 11.51 12.62 -3.37
N LEU A 147 11.97 12.44 -2.13
CA LEU A 147 12.50 13.54 -1.31
C LEU A 147 13.75 14.17 -1.93
N GLN A 148 14.64 13.37 -2.53
CA GLN A 148 15.81 13.88 -3.23
C GLN A 148 15.41 14.79 -4.41
N MET A 149 14.41 14.38 -5.19
CA MET A 149 13.87 15.22 -6.28
C MET A 149 13.13 16.45 -5.77
N TYR A 150 12.49 16.38 -4.60
CA TYR A 150 11.77 17.52 -4.02
C TYR A 150 12.71 18.62 -3.54
N VAL A 151 13.87 18.28 -2.97
CA VAL A 151 14.85 19.27 -2.47
C VAL A 151 15.65 19.93 -3.59
N HIS A 152 15.92 19.19 -4.67
CA HIS A 152 16.75 19.67 -5.79
C HIS A 152 15.96 20.15 -7.02
N GLY A 153 14.63 20.02 -7.01
CA GLY A 153 13.74 20.30 -8.14
C GLY A 153 13.08 21.67 -8.14
#